data_AF-A0A967FCK6-F1
#
_entry.id   AF-A0A967FCK6-F1
#
_cell.length_a   1.000
_cell.length_b   1.000
_cell.length_c   1.000
_cell.angle_alpha   90.00
_cell.angle_beta   90.00
_cell.angle_gamma   90.00
#
_symmetry.space_group_name_H-M   'P 1'
#
loop_
_entity.id
_entity.type
_entity.pdbx_description
1 polymer ?
#
loop_
_entity_poly.entity_id
_entity_poly.type
_entity_poly.pdbx_seq_one_letter_code
_entity_poly.pdbx_strand_id
1 'polypeptide(L)' 'MRPKPIDHQNLLFSAHLEQILDHKHPLFKLADAIDWSEFEKAFGKLYDPGQGRPAKPIRLMVGLH' A
#
# COMPACT_ATOMS: atom_id res chain seq x y z
N MET A 1 12.37 -22.59 26.54
CA MET A 1 11.75 -21.34 26.05
C MET A 1 10.27 -21.60 25.84
N ARG A 2 9.37 -20.78 26.39
CA ARG A 2 7.92 -20.89 26.11
C ARG A 2 7.63 -20.15 24.80
N PRO A 3 6.78 -20.68 23.91
CA PRO A 3 6.39 -19.96 22.70
C PRO A 3 5.67 -18.66 23.11
N LYS A 4 6.00 -17.56 22.43
CA LYS A 4 5.27 -16.31 22.62
C LYS A 4 3.80 -16.56 22.25
N PRO A 5 2.84 -16.08 23.05
CA PRO A 5 1.42 -16.20 22.71
C PRO A 5 1.19 -15.54 21.35
N ILE A 6 0.39 -16.22 20.51
CA ILE A 6 0.05 -15.74 19.18
C ILE A 6 -0.83 -14.51 19.34
N ASP A 7 -0.37 -13.38 18.82
CA ASP A 7 -1.13 -12.14 18.82
C ASP A 7 -2.19 -12.21 17.69
N HIS A 8 -3.39 -12.63 18.09
CA HIS A 8 -4.54 -12.78 17.19
C HIS A 8 -5.03 -11.46 16.59
N GLN A 9 -4.71 -10.30 17.18
CA GLN A 9 -5.05 -8.99 16.60
C GLN A 9 -4.15 -8.67 15.41
N ASN A 10 -2.85 -8.97 15.49
CA ASN A 10 -1.93 -8.79 14.37
C ASN A 10 -2.23 -9.74 13.20
N LEU A 11 -2.85 -10.90 13.46
CA LEU A 11 -3.34 -11.81 12.43
C LEU A 11 -4.44 -11.19 11.55
N LEU A 12 -5.27 -10.30 12.09
CA LEU A 12 -6.33 -9.61 11.32
C LEU A 12 -5.76 -8.64 10.27
N PHE A 13 -4.58 -8.09 10.52
CA PHE A 13 -3.85 -7.22 9.58
C PHE A 13 -2.84 -7.98 8.72
N SER A 14 -2.74 -9.29 8.89
CA SER A 14 -1.84 -10.14 8.08
C SER A 14 -2.39 -10.41 6.68
N ALA A 15 -3.71 -10.34 6.50
CA ALA A 15 -4.32 -10.40 5.19
C ALA A 15 -4.08 -9.06 4.47
N HIS A 16 -3.32 -9.10 3.38
CA HIS A 16 -3.15 -7.94 2.52
C HIS A 16 -4.51 -7.53 1.95
N LEU A 17 -4.76 -6.22 1.84
CA LEU A 17 -6.02 -5.69 1.30
C LEU A 17 -6.41 -6.35 -0.02
N GLU A 18 -5.42 -6.60 -0.89
CA GLU A 18 -5.58 -7.28 -2.17
C GLU A 18 -6.22 -8.68 -2.08
N GLN A 19 -5.96 -9.41 -0.98
CA GLN A 19 -6.52 -10.75 -0.75
C GLN A 19 -7.99 -10.72 -0.30
N ILE A 20 -8.48 -9.55 0.13
CA ILE A 20 -9.85 -9.36 0.63
C ILE A 20 -10.75 -8.74 -0.45
N LEU A 21 -10.17 -8.08 -1.45
CA LEU A 21 -10.91 -7.41 -2.53
C LEU A 21 -11.41 -8.40 -3.58
N ASP A 22 -12.52 -8.05 -4.24
CA ASP A 22 -12.99 -8.76 -5.44
C ASP A 22 -12.12 -8.39 -6.65
N HIS A 23 -11.34 -9.36 -7.15
CA HIS A 23 -10.45 -9.18 -8.30
C HIS A 23 -11.21 -8.94 -9.61
N LYS A 24 -12.51 -9.23 -9.66
CA LYS A 24 -13.35 -8.93 -10.83
C LYS A 24 -13.83 -7.48 -10.85
N HIS A 25 -13.73 -6.77 -9.72
CA HIS A 25 -14.23 -5.42 -9.59
C HIS A 25 -13.50 -4.47 -10.57
N PRO A 26 -14.23 -3.62 -11.32
CA PRO A 26 -13.62 -2.74 -12.33
C PRO A 26 -12.51 -1.84 -11.78
N LEU A 27 -12.66 -1.31 -10.56
CA LEU A 27 -11.62 -0.48 -9.93
C LEU A 27 -10.37 -1.27 -9.52
N PHE A 28 -10.52 -2.56 -9.19
CA PHE A 28 -9.37 -3.42 -8.89
C PHE A 28 -8.52 -3.59 -10.16
N LYS A 29 -9.18 -3.95 -11.27
CA LYS A 29 -8.53 -4.09 -12.58
C LYS A 29 -7.92 -2.79 -13.07
N LEU A 30 -8.61 -1.67 -12.89
CA LEU A 30 -8.10 -0.36 -13.26
C LEU A 30 -6.84 -0.02 -12.47
N ALA A 31 -6.85 -0.24 -11.15
CA ALA A 31 -5.68 0.02 -10.32
C ALA A 31 -4.48 -0.86 -10.69
N ASP A 32 -4.71 -2.09 -11.15
CA ASP A 32 -3.66 -3.00 -11.60
C ASP A 32 -3.09 -2.62 -12.99
N ALA A 33 -3.92 -2.05 -13.86
CA ALA A 33 -3.52 -1.60 -15.20
C ALA A 33 -2.68 -0.31 -15.21
N ILE A 34 -2.63 0.44 -14.10
CA ILE A 34 -1.87 1.69 -13.99
C ILE A 34 -0.40 1.38 -13.67
N ASP A 35 0.52 1.92 -14.48
CA ASP A 35 1.96 1.89 -14.15
C ASP A 35 2.28 2.91 -13.04
N TRP A 36 2.07 2.49 -11.80
CA TRP A 36 2.38 3.31 -10.62
C TRP A 36 3.85 3.72 -10.53
N SER A 37 4.77 2.97 -11.16
CA SER A 37 6.21 3.26 -11.09
C SER A 37 6.58 4.56 -11.81
N GLU A 38 5.84 4.92 -12.86
CA GLU A 38 6.01 6.19 -13.56
C GLU A 38 5.65 7.38 -12.66
N PHE A 39 4.55 7.25 -11.91
CA PHE A 39 4.15 8.24 -10.91
C PHE A 39 5.18 8.33 -9.78
N GLU A 40 5.66 7.21 -9.24
CA GLU A 40 6.70 7.24 -8.20
C GLU A 40 7.98 7.95 -8.70
N LYS A 41 8.38 7.76 -9.96
CA LYS A 41 9.52 8.47 -10.55
C LYS A 41 9.27 9.96 -10.75
N ALA A 42 8.07 10.33 -11.20
CA ALA A 42 7.71 11.71 -11.46
C ALA A 42 7.58 12.52 -10.15
N PHE A 43 6.85 11.98 -9.18
CA PHE A 43 6.58 12.62 -7.90
C PHE A 43 7.71 12.43 -6.88
N GLY A 44 8.51 11.36 -7.00
CA GLY A 44 9.63 11.09 -6.10
C GLY A 44 10.65 12.24 -6.03
N LYS A 45 10.82 13.00 -7.13
CA LYS A 45 11.67 14.20 -7.16
C LYS A 45 11.19 15.34 -6.26
N LEU A 46 9.93 15.32 -5.84
CA LEU A 46 9.33 16.32 -4.97
C LEU A 46 9.54 16.00 -3.47
N TYR A 47 10.04 14.79 -3.16
CA TYR A 47 10.31 14.35 -1.80
C TYR A 47 11.81 14.38 -1.52
N ASP A 48 12.17 14.80 -0.31
CA ASP A 48 13.53 14.69 0.19
C ASP A 48 13.71 13.36 0.93
N PRO A 49 14.72 12.53 0.58
CA PRO A 49 14.93 11.23 1.21
C PRO A 49 15.56 11.33 2.60
N GLY A 50 16.20 12.45 2.95
CA GLY A 50 16.92 12.64 4.20
C GLY A 50 16.18 13.45 5.25
N GLN A 51 15.22 14.28 4.84
CA GLN A 51 14.60 15.29 5.69
C GLN A 51 13.08 15.22 5.67
N GLY A 52 12.46 15.26 6.85
CA GLY A 52 11.01 15.30 7.01
C GLY A 52 10.35 13.92 7.06
N ARG A 53 9.06 13.87 6.73
CA ARG A 53 8.28 12.63 6.75
C ARG A 53 8.54 11.84 5.46
N PRO A 54 8.82 10.53 5.53
CA PRO A 54 8.99 9.69 4.34
C PRO A 54 7.81 9.81 3.37
N ALA A 55 8.13 9.73 2.08
CA ALA A 55 7.12 9.69 1.03
C ALA A 55 6.14 8.53 1.27
N LYS A 56 4.85 8.81 1.05
CA LYS A 56 3.83 7.76 0.99
C LYS A 56 3.71 7.30 -0.46
N PRO A 57 3.33 6.03 -0.71
CA PRO A 57 3.03 5.57 -2.06
C PRO A 57 1.98 6.48 -2.72
N ILE A 58 2.20 6.88 -3.97
CA ILE A 58 1.30 7.79 -4.69
C ILE A 58 -0.10 7.18 -4.82
N ARG A 59 -0.17 5.86 -5.03
CA ARG A 59 -1.43 5.10 -5.03
C ARG A 59 -2.27 5.32 -3.77
N LEU A 60 -1.64 5.40 -2.61
CA LEU A 60 -2.33 5.65 -1.34
C LEU A 60 -2.88 7.08 -1.29
N MET A 61 -2.11 8.06 -1.77
CA MET A 61 -2.52 9.46 -1.74
C MET A 61 -3.72 9.74 -2.64
N VAL A 62 -3.80 9.09 -3.81
CA VAL A 62 -4.92 9.23 -4.75
C VAL A 62 -6.18 8.52 -4.24
N GLY A 63 -6.03 7.41 -3.51
CA GLY A 63 -7.17 6.63 -2.99
C GLY A 63 -7.81 7.18 -1.71
N LEU A 64 -7.23 8.21 -1.09
CA LEU A 64 -7.77 8.87 0.10
C LEU A 64 -8.72 10.00 -0.32
N HIS A 65 -10.03 9.79 -0.15
CA HIS A 65 -11.04 10.85 -0.14
C HIS A 65 -11.77 10.84 1.20
#